data_AF-A0A948ZCJ2-F1
#
_entry.id   AF-A0A948ZCJ2-F1
#
_cell.length_a   1.000
_cell.length_b   1.000
_cell.length_c   1.000
_cell.angle_alpha   90.00
_cell.angle_beta   90.00
_cell.angle_gamma   90.00
#
_symmetry.space_group_name_H-M   'P 1'
#
loop_
_entity.id
_entity.type
_entity.pdbx_description
1 polymer ?
#
loop_
_entity_poly.entity_id
_entity_poly.type
_entity_poly.pdbx_seq_one_letter_code
_entity_poly.pdbx_strand_id
1 'polypeptide(L)'
;MDRNRRYWVIAGLLIALGALIEAVAVSLYWQPCWGSMLTGSVFNGGRYVPEFSNQCLVAMDQAPMFQLPDAGAGWTVIGSLGVAAALLFAASWLVVLAALRLPLFARLIAALPGVLAIAVVAEAVMASLMSGPPADPAVSTLWVVLELSVPVSLIALAVAGVRGPLLARAAIVVLVATATGFVHQLAEYFAVSALSDANWDSPPGAGYLTVIFAVLVAVATVALSGRGDRVGSAVPLPLRDAARLPA
;
A
#
# COMPACT_ATOMS: atom_id res chain seq x y z
N MET A 1 1.64 -16.50 23.76
CA MET A 1 1.90 -15.50 22.70
C MET A 1 1.05 -14.29 22.99
N ASP A 2 1.68 -13.18 23.38
CA ASP A 2 1.00 -11.94 23.79
C ASP A 2 0.02 -11.46 22.71
N ARG A 3 -1.14 -10.96 23.15
CA ARG A 3 -2.22 -10.52 22.26
C ARG A 3 -1.72 -9.55 21.18
N ASN A 4 -0.85 -8.62 21.54
CA ASN A 4 -0.26 -7.67 20.59
C ASN A 4 0.58 -8.36 19.52
N ARG A 5 1.45 -9.30 19.91
CA ARG A 5 2.27 -10.08 18.97
C ARG A 5 1.41 -10.84 17.95
N ARG A 6 0.26 -11.37 18.38
CA ARG A 6 -0.68 -12.06 17.47
C ARG A 6 -1.19 -11.13 16.37
N TYR A 7 -1.63 -9.91 16.71
CA TYR A 7 -2.12 -8.96 15.71
C TYR A 7 -1.04 -8.55 14.69
N TRP A 8 0.19 -8.29 15.14
CA TRP A 8 1.30 -7.97 14.22
C TRP A 8 1.63 -9.14 13.27
N VAL A 9 1.60 -10.37 13.77
CA VAL A 9 1.79 -11.55 12.90
C VAL A 9 0.63 -11.69 11.91
N ILE A 10 -0.61 -11.51 12.35
CA ILE A 10 -1.78 -11.54 11.45
C ILE A 10 -1.65 -10.46 10.37
N ALA A 11 -1.30 -9.23 10.74
CA ALA A 11 -1.09 -8.15 9.78
C ALA A 11 0.01 -8.50 8.76
N GLY A 12 1.15 -9.04 9.21
CA GLY A 12 2.21 -9.50 8.32
C GLY A 12 1.78 -10.63 7.38
N LEU A 13 0.94 -11.56 7.84
CA LEU A 13 0.37 -12.61 7.00
C LEU A 13 -0.62 -12.07 5.96
N LEU A 14 -1.45 -11.10 6.34
CA LEU A 14 -2.35 -10.42 5.40
C LEU A 14 -1.56 -9.69 4.31
N ILE A 15 -0.48 -8.98 4.68
CA ILE A 15 0.42 -8.34 3.71
C ILE A 15 1.08 -9.38 2.81
N ALA A 16 1.61 -10.48 3.36
CA ALA A 16 2.24 -11.52 2.55
C ALA A 16 1.27 -12.14 1.54
N LEU A 17 0.03 -12.41 1.97
CA LEU A 17 -1.00 -12.95 1.10
C LEU A 17 -1.42 -11.94 0.03
N GLY A 18 -1.60 -10.67 0.39
CA GLY A 18 -1.88 -9.59 -0.56
C GLY A 18 -0.77 -9.44 -1.60
N ALA A 19 0.49 -9.47 -1.16
CA ALA A 19 1.65 -9.40 -2.05
C ALA A 19 1.72 -10.59 -3.02
N LEU A 20 1.40 -11.80 -2.55
CA LEU A 20 1.33 -12.98 -3.40
C LEU A 20 0.22 -12.85 -4.45
N ILE A 21 -0.97 -12.39 -4.06
CA ILE A 21 -2.10 -12.19 -4.97
C ILE A 21 -1.76 -11.11 -6.02
N GLU A 22 -1.16 -9.99 -5.59
CA GLU A 22 -0.73 -8.94 -6.50
C GLU A 22 0.36 -9.43 -7.45
N ALA A 23 1.32 -10.23 -6.97
CA ALA A 23 2.33 -10.84 -7.82
C ALA A 23 1.72 -11.70 -8.93
N VAL A 24 0.66 -12.45 -8.63
CA VAL A 24 -0.10 -13.22 -9.63
C VAL A 24 -0.80 -12.29 -10.61
N ALA A 25 -1.48 -11.23 -10.13
CA ALA A 25 -2.14 -10.24 -10.99
C ALA A 25 -1.15 -9.58 -11.96
N VAL A 26 -0.03 -9.05 -11.45
CA VAL A 26 1.03 -8.42 -12.24
C VAL A 26 1.63 -9.40 -13.25
N SER A 27 1.87 -10.65 -12.84
CA SER A 27 2.43 -11.67 -13.75
C SER A 27 1.48 -12.06 -14.88
N LEU A 28 0.17 -12.09 -14.60
CA LEU A 28 -0.87 -12.33 -15.62
C LEU A 28 -0.99 -11.13 -16.56
N TYR A 29 -0.95 -9.90 -16.05
CA TYR A 29 -1.00 -8.69 -16.86
C TYR A 29 0.16 -8.65 -17.87
N TRP A 30 1.38 -8.92 -17.40
CA TRP A 30 2.58 -8.86 -18.22
C TRP A 30 2.92 -10.14 -18.98
N GLN A 31 2.02 -11.13 -19.01
CA GLN A 31 2.22 -12.36 -19.76
C GLN A 31 2.62 -12.13 -21.24
N PRO A 32 2.04 -11.15 -21.97
CA PRO A 32 2.44 -10.86 -23.35
C PRO A 32 3.88 -10.37 -23.52
N CYS A 33 4.50 -9.88 -22.43
CA CYS A 33 5.84 -9.30 -22.41
C CYS A 33 6.92 -10.24 -21.87
N TRP A 34 6.61 -11.48 -21.47
CA TRP A 34 7.59 -12.37 -20.83
C TRP A 34 8.89 -12.57 -21.61
N GLY A 35 8.83 -12.60 -22.95
CA GLY A 35 10.01 -12.71 -23.80
C GLY A 35 10.85 -11.42 -23.90
N SER A 36 10.26 -10.27 -23.60
CA SER A 36 10.83 -8.93 -23.79
C SER A 36 10.85 -8.11 -22.49
N MET A 37 10.74 -8.74 -21.33
CA MET A 37 10.66 -8.06 -20.03
C MET A 37 11.85 -7.16 -19.71
N LEU A 38 13.03 -7.52 -20.21
CA LEU A 38 14.26 -6.76 -20.00
C LEU A 38 14.64 -5.89 -21.21
N THR A 39 13.84 -5.90 -22.27
CA THR A 39 14.07 -5.10 -23.48
C THR A 39 14.02 -3.62 -23.12
N GLY A 40 15.03 -2.86 -23.54
CA GLY A 40 15.18 -1.44 -23.21
C GLY A 40 15.62 -1.17 -21.76
N SER A 41 15.75 -2.20 -20.91
CA SER A 41 16.17 -2.01 -19.51
C SER A 41 17.68 -1.87 -19.35
N VAL A 42 18.11 -1.26 -18.24
CA VAL A 42 19.52 -1.23 -17.81
C VAL A 42 20.11 -2.64 -17.63
N PHE A 43 19.28 -3.63 -17.31
CA PHE A 43 19.71 -5.03 -17.14
C PHE A 43 20.01 -5.72 -18.48
N ASN A 44 19.51 -5.19 -19.60
CA ASN A 44 19.87 -5.60 -20.96
C ASN A 44 20.77 -4.54 -21.65
N GLY A 45 21.38 -3.64 -20.88
CA GLY A 45 22.25 -2.58 -21.39
C GLY A 45 21.54 -1.62 -22.37
N GLY A 46 20.25 -1.34 -22.16
CA GLY A 46 19.44 -0.45 -23.01
C GLY A 46 19.10 -1.04 -24.38
N ARG A 47 19.35 -2.34 -24.62
CA ARG A 47 19.11 -2.96 -25.92
C ARG A 47 17.64 -3.28 -26.13
N TYR A 48 17.14 -2.97 -27.32
CA TYR A 48 15.79 -3.31 -27.77
C TYR A 48 15.75 -4.69 -28.44
N VAL A 49 16.32 -5.71 -27.79
CA VAL A 49 16.35 -7.08 -28.29
C VAL A 49 16.01 -8.07 -27.15
N PRO A 50 15.00 -8.93 -27.31
CA PRO A 50 14.11 -9.03 -28.48
C PRO A 50 13.16 -7.83 -28.59
N GLU A 51 12.67 -7.55 -29.80
CA GLU A 51 11.65 -6.52 -30.02
C GLU A 51 10.36 -6.85 -29.27
N PHE A 52 9.60 -5.81 -28.92
CA PHE A 52 8.30 -5.98 -28.27
C PHE A 52 7.28 -6.56 -29.26
N SER A 53 6.50 -7.53 -28.80
CA SER A 53 5.33 -7.98 -29.55
C SER A 53 4.25 -6.89 -29.56
N ASN A 54 3.36 -6.89 -30.56
CA ASN A 54 2.23 -5.95 -30.60
C ASN A 54 1.35 -6.05 -29.34
N GLN A 55 1.18 -7.24 -28.78
CA GLN A 55 0.41 -7.44 -27.55
C GLN A 55 1.13 -6.85 -26.32
N CYS A 56 2.46 -6.92 -26.29
CA CYS A 56 3.24 -6.30 -25.24
C CYS A 56 3.17 -4.77 -25.30
N LEU A 57 3.23 -4.18 -26.50
CA LEU A 57 3.07 -2.74 -26.67
C LEU A 57 1.69 -2.25 -26.19
N VAL A 58 0.61 -2.96 -26.53
CA VAL A 58 -0.73 -2.64 -26.02
C VAL A 58 -0.79 -2.73 -24.49
N ALA A 59 -0.10 -3.69 -23.88
CA ALA A 59 -0.01 -3.79 -22.42
C ALA A 59 0.78 -2.61 -21.83
N MET A 60 1.88 -2.20 -22.47
CA MET A 60 2.67 -1.04 -22.02
C MET A 60 1.86 0.26 -22.05
N ASP A 61 1.06 0.48 -23.09
CA ASP A 61 0.20 1.68 -23.25
C ASP A 61 -0.86 1.81 -22.14
N GLN A 62 -1.25 0.69 -21.52
CA GLN A 62 -2.40 0.61 -20.62
C GLN A 62 -2.04 0.18 -19.21
N ALA A 63 -0.77 -0.10 -18.90
CA ALA A 63 -0.42 -0.76 -17.65
C ALA A 63 -0.65 0.15 -16.44
N PRO A 64 -1.52 -0.25 -15.50
CA PRO A 64 -1.61 0.43 -14.22
C PRO A 64 -0.44 0.02 -13.34
N MET A 65 -0.04 0.91 -12.42
CA MET A 65 1.00 0.59 -11.44
C MET A 65 0.51 -0.38 -10.36
N PHE A 66 -0.80 -0.39 -10.09
CA PHE A 66 -1.47 -1.35 -9.21
C PHE A 66 -2.68 -1.94 -9.95
N GLN A 67 -2.86 -3.25 -9.93
CA GLN A 67 -3.80 -3.98 -10.80
C GLN A 67 -5.28 -3.87 -10.38
N LEU A 68 -5.79 -2.66 -10.14
CA LEU A 68 -7.22 -2.42 -9.90
C LEU A 68 -8.05 -2.55 -11.21
N PRO A 69 -9.37 -2.84 -11.10
CA PRO A 69 -10.25 -2.91 -12.27
C PRO A 69 -10.30 -1.59 -13.04
N ASP A 70 -10.16 -1.68 -14.37
CA ASP A 70 -10.30 -0.53 -15.26
C ASP A 70 -11.76 -0.12 -15.46
N ALA A 71 -11.99 1.17 -15.67
CA ALA A 71 -13.32 1.72 -15.92
C ALA A 71 -13.94 1.09 -17.18
N GLY A 72 -15.19 0.63 -17.08
CA GLY A 72 -15.91 -0.02 -18.17
C GLY A 72 -15.41 -1.42 -18.59
N ALA A 73 -14.35 -1.95 -17.98
CA ALA A 73 -13.81 -3.27 -18.32
C ALA A 73 -14.60 -4.45 -17.71
N GLY A 74 -15.51 -4.17 -16.78
CA GLY A 74 -16.24 -5.19 -16.02
C GLY A 74 -15.35 -5.97 -15.06
N TRP A 75 -15.81 -7.16 -14.67
CA TRP A 75 -15.05 -8.05 -13.78
C TRP A 75 -14.02 -8.86 -14.58
N THR A 76 -12.75 -8.48 -14.45
CA THR A 76 -11.62 -9.27 -14.98
C THR A 76 -10.95 -10.07 -13.86
N VAL A 77 -10.25 -11.15 -14.22
CA VAL A 77 -9.48 -11.94 -13.24
C VAL A 77 -8.38 -11.07 -12.60
N ILE A 78 -7.65 -10.29 -13.41
CA ILE A 78 -6.57 -9.41 -12.95
C ILE A 78 -7.12 -8.37 -11.96
N GLY A 79 -8.19 -7.65 -12.34
CA GLY A 79 -8.80 -6.65 -11.46
C GLY A 79 -9.35 -7.24 -10.17
N SER A 80 -9.93 -8.46 -10.22
CA SER A 80 -10.42 -9.14 -9.01
C SER A 80 -9.28 -9.50 -8.05
N LEU A 81 -8.13 -9.91 -8.57
CA LEU A 81 -6.94 -10.18 -7.78
C LEU A 81 -6.41 -8.90 -7.14
N GLY A 82 -6.30 -7.80 -7.90
CA GLY A 82 -5.87 -6.52 -7.34
C GLY A 82 -6.82 -5.97 -6.26
N VAL A 83 -8.14 -6.10 -6.44
CA VAL A 83 -9.13 -5.79 -5.38
C VAL A 83 -8.85 -6.59 -4.13
N ALA A 84 -8.65 -7.91 -4.25
CA ALA A 84 -8.38 -8.77 -3.11
C ALA A 84 -7.05 -8.39 -2.42
N ALA A 85 -5.99 -8.12 -3.18
CA ALA A 85 -4.70 -7.68 -2.64
C ALA A 85 -4.82 -6.35 -1.88
N ALA A 86 -5.45 -5.34 -2.48
CA ALA A 86 -5.65 -4.03 -1.87
C ALA A 86 -6.47 -4.11 -0.57
N LEU A 87 -7.54 -4.91 -0.55
CA LEU A 87 -8.35 -5.12 0.66
C LEU A 87 -7.55 -5.82 1.77
N LEU A 88 -6.68 -6.77 1.44
CA LEU A 88 -5.79 -7.42 2.42
C LEU A 88 -4.77 -6.43 2.99
N PHE A 89 -4.22 -5.54 2.15
CA PHE A 89 -3.34 -4.48 2.60
C PHE A 89 -4.05 -3.50 3.54
N ALA A 90 -5.24 -3.02 3.17
CA ALA A 90 -6.04 -2.15 4.03
C ALA A 90 -6.43 -2.84 5.35
N ALA A 91 -6.84 -4.11 5.30
CA ALA A 91 -7.18 -4.90 6.48
C ALA A 91 -5.99 -5.06 7.43
N SER A 92 -4.77 -5.24 6.89
CA SER A 92 -3.55 -5.37 7.69
C SER A 92 -3.32 -4.17 8.62
N TRP A 93 -3.61 -2.96 8.13
CA TRP A 93 -3.51 -1.73 8.92
C TRP A 93 -4.56 -1.67 10.03
N LEU A 94 -5.81 -2.01 9.71
CA LEU A 94 -6.89 -2.04 10.70
C LEU A 94 -6.61 -3.06 11.81
N VAL A 95 -5.98 -4.20 11.47
CA VAL A 95 -5.51 -5.20 12.44
C VAL A 95 -4.42 -4.63 13.35
N VAL A 96 -3.46 -3.86 12.81
CA VAL A 96 -2.43 -3.19 13.62
C VAL A 96 -3.07 -2.18 14.58
N LEU A 97 -4.02 -1.37 14.13
CA LEU A 97 -4.72 -0.42 15.00
C LEU A 97 -5.49 -1.10 16.13
N ALA A 98 -6.05 -2.28 15.90
CA ALA A 98 -6.70 -3.08 16.93
C ALA A 98 -5.72 -3.58 18.01
N ALA A 99 -4.43 -3.69 17.69
CA ALA A 99 -3.39 -4.04 18.65
C ALA A 99 -3.01 -2.85 19.57
N LEU A 100 -3.31 -1.62 19.14
CA LEU A 100 -2.94 -0.40 19.86
C LEU A 100 -4.04 0.02 20.85
N ARG A 101 -3.61 0.39 22.06
CA ARG A 101 -4.48 0.99 23.08
C ARG A 101 -4.59 2.49 22.83
N LEU A 102 -5.53 2.88 21.99
CA LEU A 102 -5.75 4.27 21.60
C LEU A 102 -7.08 4.78 22.15
N PRO A 103 -7.18 6.08 22.49
CA PRO A 103 -8.46 6.73 22.69
C PRO A 103 -9.27 6.70 21.38
N LEU A 104 -10.60 6.69 21.48
CA LEU A 104 -11.50 6.49 20.34
C LEU A 104 -11.21 7.48 19.19
N PHE A 105 -11.05 8.76 19.51
CA PHE A 105 -10.81 9.79 18.50
C PHE A 105 -9.50 9.57 17.73
N ALA A 106 -8.39 9.26 18.42
CA ALA A 106 -7.13 8.95 17.75
C ALA A 106 -7.24 7.66 16.91
N ARG A 107 -8.01 6.67 17.36
CA ARG A 107 -8.28 5.45 16.58
C ARG A 107 -9.05 5.75 15.30
N LEU A 108 -10.07 6.60 15.35
CA LEU A 108 -10.85 6.98 14.18
C LEU A 108 -9.99 7.71 13.14
N ILE A 109 -9.18 8.68 13.57
CA ILE A 109 -8.25 9.38 12.67
C ILE A 109 -7.21 8.41 12.10
N ALA A 110 -6.60 7.58 12.94
CA ALA A 110 -5.58 6.65 12.49
C ALA A 110 -6.12 5.57 11.54
N ALA A 111 -7.44 5.30 11.56
CA ALA A 111 -8.09 4.36 10.65
C ALA A 111 -8.32 4.92 9.24
N LEU A 112 -8.18 6.23 9.03
CA LEU A 112 -8.46 6.89 7.75
C LEU A 112 -7.74 6.24 6.55
N PRO A 113 -6.43 5.91 6.59
CA PRO A 113 -5.75 5.28 5.46
C PRO A 113 -6.40 3.96 5.04
N GLY A 114 -6.74 3.11 6.00
CA GLY A 114 -7.39 1.82 5.70
C GLY A 114 -8.79 1.99 5.15
N VAL A 115 -9.58 2.92 5.72
CA VAL A 115 -10.95 3.19 5.26
C VAL A 115 -10.96 3.84 3.88
N LEU A 116 -10.08 4.81 3.63
CA LEU A 116 -9.95 5.48 2.34
C LEU A 116 -9.40 4.53 1.26
N ALA A 117 -8.47 3.62 1.60
CA ALA A 117 -8.01 2.59 0.66
C ALA A 117 -9.18 1.67 0.24
N ILE A 118 -10.03 1.25 1.19
CA ILE A 118 -11.25 0.49 0.88
C ILE A 118 -12.19 1.31 -0.01
N ALA A 119 -12.32 2.62 0.23
CA ALA A 119 -13.14 3.50 -0.60
C ALA A 119 -12.61 3.61 -2.03
N VAL A 120 -11.28 3.73 -2.23
CA VAL A 120 -10.63 3.72 -3.56
C VAL A 120 -10.90 2.40 -4.28
N VAL A 121 -10.80 1.27 -3.59
CA VAL A 121 -11.12 -0.04 -4.16
C VAL A 121 -12.59 -0.14 -4.58
N ALA A 122 -13.51 0.31 -3.71
CA ALA A 122 -14.93 0.32 -4.02
C ALA A 122 -15.26 1.23 -5.22
N GLU A 123 -14.61 2.38 -5.30
CA GLU A 123 -14.70 3.28 -6.44
C GLU A 123 -14.22 2.62 -7.73
N ALA A 124 -13.05 1.98 -7.74
CA ALA A 124 -12.52 1.27 -8.91
C ALA A 124 -13.48 0.17 -9.39
N VAL A 125 -14.06 -0.61 -8.45
CA VAL A 125 -15.07 -1.63 -8.77
C VAL A 125 -16.35 -1.00 -9.33
N MET A 126 -16.82 0.12 -8.79
CA MET A 126 -17.99 0.81 -9.32
C MET A 126 -17.72 1.36 -10.72
N ALA A 127 -16.55 1.97 -10.93
CA ALA A 127 -16.12 2.49 -12.22
C ALA A 127 -16.00 1.38 -13.28
N SER A 128 -15.53 0.18 -12.90
CA SER A 128 -15.42 -0.93 -13.84
C SER A 128 -16.78 -1.46 -14.33
N LEU A 129 -17.83 -1.26 -13.53
CA LEU A 129 -19.20 -1.68 -13.87
C LEU A 129 -19.99 -0.62 -14.63
N MET A 130 -19.54 0.65 -14.60
CA MET A 130 -20.21 1.74 -15.27
C MET A 130 -19.62 1.95 -16.67
N SER A 131 -20.45 1.80 -17.70
CA SER A 131 -20.14 2.28 -19.05
C SER A 131 -20.39 3.79 -19.10
N GLY A 132 -19.34 4.59 -18.92
CA GLY A 132 -19.42 6.05 -18.90
C GLY A 132 -18.08 6.72 -19.23
N PRO A 133 -18.06 8.04 -19.47
CA PRO A 133 -16.83 8.78 -19.71
C PRO A 133 -15.84 8.59 -18.54
N PRO A 134 -14.52 8.75 -18.79
CA PRO A 134 -13.50 8.56 -17.78
C PRO A 134 -13.78 9.36 -16.52
N ALA A 135 -13.34 8.80 -15.41
CA ALA A 135 -13.75 9.17 -14.07
C ALA A 135 -13.58 10.69 -13.79
N ASP A 136 -14.62 11.27 -13.16
CA ASP A 136 -14.73 12.67 -12.73
C ASP A 136 -13.48 13.11 -11.91
N PRO A 137 -13.00 14.37 -11.95
CA PRO A 137 -11.96 14.90 -11.05
C PRO A 137 -12.15 14.59 -9.54
N ALA A 138 -13.34 14.19 -9.10
CA ALA A 138 -13.54 13.62 -7.77
C ALA A 138 -12.68 12.37 -7.51
N VAL A 139 -12.42 11.56 -8.54
CA VAL A 139 -11.64 10.32 -8.48
C VAL A 139 -10.17 10.61 -8.21
N SER A 140 -9.59 11.62 -8.86
CA SER A 140 -8.23 12.04 -8.54
C SER A 140 -8.10 12.63 -7.12
N THR A 141 -9.18 13.21 -6.59
CA THR A 141 -9.19 13.80 -5.25
C THR A 141 -9.12 12.73 -4.15
N LEU A 142 -9.86 11.63 -4.27
CA LEU A 142 -9.86 10.57 -3.24
C LEU A 142 -8.47 9.93 -3.08
N TRP A 143 -7.76 9.75 -4.19
CA TRP A 143 -6.43 9.16 -4.24
C TRP A 143 -5.38 10.05 -3.57
N VAL A 144 -5.50 11.37 -3.73
CA VAL A 144 -4.66 12.34 -3.01
C VAL A 144 -5.01 12.37 -1.52
N VAL A 145 -6.30 12.34 -1.17
CA VAL A 145 -6.75 12.34 0.22
C VAL A 145 -6.28 11.08 0.97
N LEU A 146 -6.27 9.93 0.30
CA LEU A 146 -5.69 8.69 0.82
C LEU A 146 -4.24 8.91 1.26
N GLU A 147 -3.40 9.51 0.41
CA GLU A 147 -1.98 9.74 0.71
C GLU A 147 -1.79 10.78 1.82
N LEU A 148 -2.58 11.86 1.82
CA LEU A 148 -2.58 12.85 2.89
C LEU A 148 -3.05 12.29 4.24
N SER A 149 -3.84 11.22 4.24
CA SER A 149 -4.31 10.58 5.47
C SER A 149 -3.19 9.85 6.23
N VAL A 150 -2.11 9.47 5.56
CA VAL A 150 -0.95 8.78 6.18
C VAL A 150 -0.25 9.67 7.21
N PRO A 151 0.27 10.87 6.88
CA PRO A 151 0.91 11.73 7.87
C PRO A 151 -0.06 12.15 8.98
N VAL A 152 -1.33 12.42 8.65
CA VAL A 152 -2.37 12.76 9.64
C VAL A 152 -2.55 11.62 10.66
N SER A 153 -2.58 10.37 10.18
CA SER A 153 -2.70 9.18 11.04
C SER A 153 -1.48 8.97 11.92
N LEU A 154 -0.28 9.14 11.38
CA LEU A 154 0.96 9.02 12.15
C LEU A 154 1.08 10.11 13.22
N ILE A 155 0.65 11.33 12.93
CA ILE A 155 0.57 12.42 13.91
C ILE A 155 -0.45 12.07 15.00
N ALA A 156 -1.63 11.57 14.64
CA ALA A 156 -2.64 11.16 15.62
C ALA A 156 -2.13 10.05 16.55
N LEU A 157 -1.39 9.08 16.01
CA LEU A 157 -0.73 8.03 16.80
C LEU A 157 0.34 8.61 17.73
N ALA A 158 1.18 9.54 17.25
CA ALA A 158 2.21 10.18 18.05
C ALA A 158 1.65 11.02 19.21
N VAL A 159 0.58 11.79 18.95
CA VAL A 159 -0.16 12.56 19.97
C VAL A 159 -0.81 11.63 20.99
N ALA A 160 -1.32 10.47 20.56
CA ALA A 160 -1.85 9.43 21.44
C ALA A 160 -0.78 8.64 22.22
N GLY A 161 0.51 8.99 22.08
CA GLY A 161 1.61 8.42 22.84
C GLY A 161 2.33 7.25 22.18
N VAL A 162 2.00 6.89 20.94
CA VAL A 162 2.74 5.87 20.16
C VAL A 162 4.05 6.49 19.68
N ARG A 163 5.19 5.97 20.13
CA ARG A 163 6.51 6.59 19.86
C ARG A 163 7.58 5.56 19.47
N GLY A 164 8.69 6.09 18.96
CA GLY A 164 9.92 5.33 18.71
C GLY A 164 9.71 4.15 17.75
N PRO A 165 10.25 2.96 18.06
CA PRO A 165 10.16 1.80 17.18
C PRO A 165 8.73 1.37 16.85
N LEU A 166 7.77 1.58 17.75
CA LEU A 166 6.38 1.19 17.51
C LEU A 166 5.72 2.10 16.45
N LEU A 167 5.99 3.42 16.52
CA LEU A 167 5.52 4.36 15.51
C LEU A 167 6.17 4.08 14.14
N ALA A 168 7.46 3.76 14.11
CA ALA A 168 8.15 3.38 12.88
C ALA A 168 7.56 2.10 12.26
N ARG A 169 7.25 1.08 13.07
CA ARG A 169 6.56 -0.13 12.57
C ARG A 169 5.17 0.18 12.01
N ALA A 170 4.41 1.03 12.68
CA ALA A 170 3.11 1.48 12.19
C ALA A 170 3.24 2.24 10.87
N ALA A 171 4.24 3.13 10.75
CA ALA A 171 4.56 3.84 9.51
C ALA A 171 4.87 2.88 8.35
N ILE A 172 5.62 1.81 8.59
CA ILE A 172 5.91 0.81 7.56
C ILE A 172 4.65 0.09 7.08
N VAL A 173 3.76 -0.31 8.00
CA VAL A 173 2.52 -1.04 7.64
C VAL A 173 1.52 -0.13 6.92
N VAL A 174 1.37 1.13 7.35
CA VAL A 174 0.40 2.03 6.72
C VAL A 174 0.79 2.37 5.27
N LEU A 175 2.08 2.41 4.94
CA LEU A 175 2.53 2.60 3.54
C LEU A 175 2.00 1.48 2.62
N VAL A 176 2.04 0.22 3.07
CA VAL A 176 1.46 -0.89 2.29
C VAL A 176 -0.06 -0.76 2.20
N ALA A 177 -0.72 -0.35 3.28
CA ALA A 177 -2.18 -0.16 3.26
C ALA A 177 -2.64 0.91 2.25
N THR A 178 -1.75 1.84 1.89
CA THR A 178 -1.99 2.87 0.87
C THR A 178 -1.26 2.59 -0.44
N ALA A 179 -0.85 1.35 -0.72
CA ALA A 179 -0.12 0.99 -1.95
C ALA A 179 -0.90 1.30 -3.25
N THR A 180 -2.23 1.38 -3.18
CA THR A 180 -3.07 1.83 -4.30
C THR A 180 -3.04 3.34 -4.50
N GLY A 181 -2.45 4.11 -3.59
CA GLY A 181 -2.47 5.57 -3.60
C GLY A 181 -1.53 6.18 -4.64
N PHE A 182 -1.79 7.46 -4.93
CA PHE A 182 -1.14 8.18 -6.02
C PHE A 182 0.39 8.30 -5.84
N VAL A 183 0.88 8.47 -4.61
CA VAL A 183 2.31 8.64 -4.35
C VAL A 183 3.07 7.34 -4.60
N HIS A 184 2.48 6.20 -4.23
CA HIS A 184 3.08 4.89 -4.48
C HIS A 184 3.17 4.61 -5.98
N GLN A 185 2.12 4.90 -6.74
CA GLN A 185 2.13 4.74 -8.19
C GLN A 185 3.13 5.66 -8.88
N LEU A 186 3.24 6.92 -8.45
CA LEU A 186 4.29 7.82 -8.95
C LEU A 186 5.69 7.31 -8.63
N ALA A 187 5.92 6.87 -7.39
CA ALA A 187 7.22 6.35 -6.97
C ALA A 187 7.63 5.13 -7.78
N GLU A 188 6.68 4.21 -8.02
CA GLU A 188 6.90 3.05 -8.89
C GLU A 188 7.19 3.47 -10.32
N TYR A 189 6.36 4.34 -10.91
CA TYR A 189 6.59 4.85 -12.26
C TYR A 189 8.00 5.45 -12.42
N PHE A 190 8.41 6.36 -11.52
CA PHE A 190 9.75 6.95 -11.60
C PHE A 190 10.86 5.91 -11.39
N ALA A 191 10.68 4.96 -10.48
CA ALA A 191 11.67 3.92 -10.23
C ALA A 191 11.85 2.98 -11.43
N VAL A 192 10.75 2.54 -12.05
CA VAL A 192 10.81 1.67 -13.22
C VAL A 192 11.30 2.44 -14.46
N SER A 193 10.86 3.69 -14.66
CA SER A 193 11.34 4.54 -15.77
C SER A 193 12.82 4.92 -15.65
N ALA A 194 13.38 4.97 -14.45
CA ALA A 194 14.82 5.12 -14.25
C ALA A 194 15.63 3.85 -14.59
N LEU A 195 14.96 2.69 -14.65
CA LEU A 195 15.57 1.39 -14.96
C LEU A 195 15.36 0.96 -16.43
N SER A 196 14.61 1.73 -17.22
CA SER A 196 14.28 1.39 -18.60
C SER A 196 14.25 2.61 -19.51
N ASP A 197 14.94 2.50 -20.65
CA ASP A 197 14.83 3.45 -21.75
C ASP A 197 13.50 3.30 -22.51
N ALA A 198 12.82 2.15 -22.36
CA ALA A 198 11.47 1.90 -22.87
C ALA A 198 10.43 2.47 -21.89
N ASN A 199 10.50 3.78 -21.64
CA ASN A 199 9.68 4.53 -20.69
C ASN A 199 8.74 5.55 -21.36
N TRP A 200 8.56 5.43 -22.68
CA TRP A 200 7.59 6.22 -23.41
C TRP A 200 6.13 5.94 -22.95
N ASP A 201 5.92 4.82 -22.26
CA ASP A 201 4.68 4.39 -21.59
C ASP A 201 5.06 3.72 -20.24
N SER A 202 4.25 2.78 -19.73
CA SER A 202 4.62 1.97 -18.56
C SER A 202 5.65 0.91 -18.95
N PRO A 203 6.86 0.90 -18.35
CA PRO A 203 7.85 -0.10 -18.71
C PRO A 203 7.41 -1.51 -18.28
N PRO A 204 7.84 -2.56 -19.02
CA PRO A 204 7.52 -3.94 -18.67
C PRO A 204 7.89 -4.28 -17.23
N GLY A 205 6.94 -4.87 -16.51
CA GLY A 205 7.13 -5.28 -15.12
C GLY A 205 6.77 -4.22 -14.07
N ALA A 206 6.17 -3.09 -14.46
CA ALA A 206 5.52 -2.20 -13.49
C ALA A 206 4.52 -2.98 -12.62
N GLY A 207 4.47 -2.68 -11.33
CA GLY A 207 3.76 -3.41 -10.28
C GLY A 207 4.67 -4.37 -9.47
N TYR A 208 5.77 -4.87 -10.04
CA TYR A 208 6.67 -5.76 -9.30
C TYR A 208 7.44 -5.04 -8.18
N LEU A 209 7.66 -3.72 -8.25
CA LEU A 209 8.29 -2.99 -7.14
C LEU A 209 7.34 -2.89 -5.95
N THR A 210 6.05 -2.65 -6.20
CA THR A 210 5.02 -2.70 -5.15
C THR A 210 4.95 -4.09 -4.50
N VAL A 211 5.02 -5.16 -5.29
CA VAL A 211 5.08 -6.55 -4.77
C VAL A 211 6.31 -6.76 -3.88
N ILE A 212 7.50 -6.38 -4.35
CA ILE A 212 8.76 -6.52 -3.58
C ILE A 212 8.67 -5.71 -2.28
N PHE A 213 8.20 -4.47 -2.35
CA PHE A 213 8.00 -3.62 -1.19
C PHE A 213 7.06 -4.28 -0.18
N ALA A 214 5.90 -4.78 -0.62
CA ALA A 214 4.93 -5.46 0.25
C ALA A 214 5.53 -6.72 0.91
N VAL A 215 6.31 -7.52 0.18
CA VAL A 215 7.02 -8.68 0.75
C VAL A 215 8.01 -8.25 1.83
N LEU A 216 8.82 -7.21 1.57
CA LEU A 216 9.78 -6.68 2.56
C LEU A 216 9.06 -6.17 3.81
N VAL A 217 7.92 -5.50 3.64
CA VAL A 217 7.08 -5.04 4.76
C VAL A 217 6.46 -6.20 5.53
N ALA A 218 5.96 -7.25 4.86
CA ALA A 218 5.47 -8.46 5.54
C ALA A 218 6.56 -9.08 6.42
N VAL A 219 7.75 -9.28 5.87
CA VAL A 219 8.91 -9.83 6.58
C VAL A 219 9.28 -8.95 7.77
N ALA A 220 9.39 -7.63 7.57
CA ALA A 220 9.70 -6.69 8.63
C ALA A 220 8.64 -6.71 9.74
N THR A 221 7.36 -6.73 9.38
CA THR A 221 6.22 -6.74 10.31
C THR A 221 6.25 -7.99 11.19
N VAL A 222 6.49 -9.17 10.60
CA VAL A 222 6.59 -10.44 11.35
C VAL A 222 7.86 -10.48 12.19
N ALA A 223 9.01 -10.11 11.64
CA ALA A 223 10.30 -10.16 12.35
C ALA A 223 10.33 -9.20 13.55
N LEU A 224 9.71 -8.02 13.41
CA LEU A 224 9.65 -7.02 14.47
C LEU A 224 8.58 -7.33 15.52
N SER A 225 7.60 -8.21 15.24
CA SER A 225 6.53 -8.59 16.18
C SER A 225 7.04 -9.23 17.50
N GLY A 226 8.21 -9.86 17.47
CA GLY A 226 8.82 -10.53 18.63
C GLY A 226 9.73 -9.66 19.49
N ARG A 227 10.12 -8.47 19.00
CA ARG A 227 10.97 -7.53 19.74
C ARG A 227 10.10 -6.69 20.64
N GLY A 228 9.74 -7.27 21.79
CA GLY A 228 8.88 -6.68 22.82
C GLY A 228 9.38 -5.32 23.29
N ASP A 229 8.42 -4.46 23.62
CA ASP A 229 8.58 -3.09 24.11
C ASP A 229 9.25 -3.03 25.49
N ARG A 230 10.53 -3.41 25.59
CA ARG A 230 11.34 -3.18 26.81
C ARG A 230 11.64 -1.70 27.07
N VAL A 231 11.17 -0.78 26.22
CA VAL A 231 11.56 0.65 26.24
C VAL A 231 10.37 1.57 26.58
N GLY A 232 9.18 1.02 26.84
CA GLY A 232 7.94 1.79 26.98
C GLY A 232 7.29 1.72 28.36
N SER A 233 8.06 1.65 29.46
CA SER A 233 7.51 2.03 30.77
C SER A 233 7.27 3.53 30.75
N ALA A 234 6.08 3.93 30.30
CA ALA A 234 5.58 5.28 30.45
C ALA A 234 5.74 5.66 31.92
N VAL A 235 6.66 6.59 32.20
CA VAL A 235 6.66 7.33 33.46
C VAL A 235 5.28 7.97 33.53
N PRO A 236 4.43 7.63 34.51
CA PRO A 236 3.21 8.38 34.74
C PRO A 236 3.66 9.81 35.05
N LEU A 237 3.31 10.77 34.19
CA LEU A 237 3.43 12.18 34.55
C LEU A 237 2.59 12.37 35.83
N PRO A 238 3.19 12.79 36.96
CA PRO A 238 2.43 13.10 38.14
C PRO A 238 1.67 14.41 37.88
N LEU A 239 0.46 14.28 37.36
CA LEU A 239 -0.55 15.34 37.27
C LEU A 239 -1.38 15.40 38.57
N ARG A 240 -0.71 15.31 39.71
CA ARG A 240 -1.27 15.56 41.04
C ARG A 240 -0.18 16.24 41.83
N ASP A 241 -0.26 17.57 41.92
CA ASP A 241 0.16 18.40 43.08
C ASP A 241 0.17 19.92 42.78
N ALA A 242 -0.63 20.41 41.84
CA ALA A 242 -0.84 21.86 41.66
C ALA A 242 -2.01 22.43 42.49
N ALA A 243 -2.57 21.68 43.45
CA ALA A 243 -3.76 22.06 44.22
C ALA A 243 -3.55 22.11 45.74
N ARG A 244 -2.38 22.55 46.20
CA ARG A 244 -2.19 22.99 47.59
C ARG A 244 -1.41 24.30 47.62
N LEU A 245 -2.12 25.41 47.41
CA LEU A 245 -1.71 26.69 47.98
C LEU A 245 -2.42 26.84 49.33
N PRO A 246 -1.68 27.02 50.44
CA PRO A 246 -2.29 27.41 51.71
C PRO A 246 -2.84 28.85 51.60
N ALA A 247 -3.98 29.05 52.27
CA ALA A 247 -4.70 30.32 52.38
C ALA A 247 -3.92 31.39 53.16
#